data_AF-A0A6B3IBM0-F1
#
_entry.id   AF-A0A6B3IBM0-F1
#
_cell.length_a   1.000
_cell.length_b   1.000
_cell.length_c   1.000
_cell.angle_alpha   90.00
_cell.angle_beta   90.00
_cell.angle_gamma   90.00
#
_symmetry.space_group_name_H-M   'P 1'
#
loop_
_entity.id
_entity.type
_entity.pdbx_description
1 polymer ?
#
loop_
_entity_poly.entity_id
_entity_poly.type
_entity_poly.pdbx_seq_one_letter_code
_entity_poly.pdbx_strand_id
1 'polypeptide(L)'
;GVAACTKHFPGHGDTAVDSHLATPRIDVDLDTLHARELLPFRAAIAAGSKSVMSAHILLPALDPDRPATLSPRILTGLLRQELGYDGLIVTDGVEMEAISKTYGIERGSVLAIAAGADAICV
;
A
#
# COMPACT_ATOMS: atom_id res chain seq x y z
N GLY A 1 -23.80 9.18 5.60
CA GLY A 1 -22.53 9.94 5.45
C GLY A 1 -21.69 9.30 4.36
N VAL A 2 -20.51 9.86 4.06
CA VAL A 2 -19.54 9.35 3.05
C VAL A 2 -18.24 8.98 3.76
N ALA A 3 -17.64 7.84 3.43
CA ALA A 3 -16.37 7.39 3.98
C ALA A 3 -15.18 7.97 3.18
N ALA A 4 -14.21 8.56 3.86
CA ALA A 4 -12.97 9.02 3.25
C ALA A 4 -11.97 7.86 3.09
N CYS A 5 -11.18 7.91 2.00
CA CYS A 5 -10.13 6.95 1.69
C CYS A 5 -8.76 7.65 1.62
N THR A 6 -7.85 7.28 2.52
CA THR A 6 -6.46 7.80 2.52
C THR A 6 -5.62 7.01 1.53
N LYS A 7 -4.93 7.70 0.60
CA LYS A 7 -4.18 7.03 -0.46
C LYS A 7 -2.92 7.81 -0.88
N HIS A 8 -1.88 7.18 -1.44
CA HIS A 8 -1.70 5.73 -1.63
C HIS A 8 -0.63 5.22 -0.66
N PHE A 9 -0.99 4.32 0.25
CA PHE A 9 -0.13 3.80 1.31
C PHE A 9 0.94 2.84 0.76
N PRO A 10 2.19 2.86 1.25
CA PRO A 10 2.75 3.68 2.33
C PRO A 10 3.32 5.05 1.90
N GLY A 11 3.01 5.53 0.70
CA GLY A 11 3.46 6.82 0.19
C GLY A 11 3.99 6.69 -1.24
N HIS A 12 3.36 7.40 -2.18
CA HIS A 12 3.71 7.39 -3.61
C HIS A 12 4.21 8.78 -4.08
N GLY A 13 4.61 9.63 -3.12
CA GLY A 13 4.97 11.02 -3.39
C GLY A 13 6.39 11.23 -3.91
N ASP A 14 7.30 10.29 -3.62
CA ASP A 14 8.73 10.38 -3.96
C ASP A 14 9.12 9.31 -4.99
N THR A 15 8.47 9.35 -6.14
CA THR A 15 8.84 8.52 -7.30
C THR A 15 8.66 9.29 -8.60
N ALA A 16 9.59 9.10 -9.53
CA ALA A 16 9.48 9.59 -10.90
C ALA A 16 8.80 8.57 -11.85
N VAL A 17 8.50 7.36 -11.36
CA VAL A 17 7.90 6.27 -12.12
C VAL A 17 6.41 6.17 -11.83
N ASP A 18 5.60 6.14 -12.89
CA ASP A 18 4.16 5.92 -12.82
C ASP A 18 3.83 4.43 -12.65
N SER A 19 3.08 4.09 -11.59
CA SER A 19 2.63 2.72 -11.31
C SER A 19 1.70 2.12 -12.36
N HIS A 20 1.10 2.95 -13.22
CA HIS A 20 0.31 2.46 -14.34
C HIS A 20 1.18 1.79 -15.43
N LEU A 21 2.48 2.09 -15.48
CA LEU A 21 3.39 1.66 -16.55
C LEU A 21 4.46 0.66 -16.07
N ALA A 22 4.86 0.75 -14.80
CA ALA A 22 5.83 -0.15 -14.18
C ALA A 22 5.73 -0.06 -12.66
N THR A 23 6.21 -1.07 -11.92
CA THR A 23 6.25 -1.03 -10.45
C THR A 23 7.23 0.04 -9.96
N PRO A 24 6.78 1.15 -9.36
CA PRO A 24 7.68 2.17 -8.83
C PRO A 24 8.43 1.60 -7.63
N ARG A 25 9.69 1.99 -7.49
CA ARG A 25 10.54 1.60 -6.37
C ARG A 25 10.90 2.84 -5.57
N ILE A 26 10.67 2.79 -4.27
CA ILE A 26 11.07 3.86 -3.34
C ILE A 26 12.23 3.35 -2.49
N ASP A 27 13.40 3.94 -2.72
CA ASP A 27 14.67 3.60 -2.07
C ASP A 27 14.98 4.58 -0.92
N VAL A 28 14.12 4.57 0.09
CA VAL A 28 14.34 5.31 1.33
C VAL A 28 14.63 4.35 2.48
N ASP A 29 15.42 4.80 3.46
CA ASP A 29 15.59 4.06 4.71
C ASP A 29 14.33 4.12 5.58
N LEU A 30 14.29 3.28 6.62
CA LEU A 30 13.15 3.22 7.52
C LEU A 30 12.96 4.54 8.27
N ASP A 31 14.03 5.20 8.73
CA ASP A 31 13.92 6.44 9.47
C ASP A 31 13.24 7.55 8.64
N THR A 32 13.62 7.67 7.37
CA THR A 32 13.00 8.57 6.40
C THR A 32 11.54 8.19 6.17
N LEU A 33 11.26 6.90 5.90
CA LEU A 33 9.90 6.39 5.73
C LEU A 33 8.98 6.80 6.90
N HIS A 34 9.45 6.60 8.14
CA HIS A 34 8.68 6.96 9.34
C HIS A 34 8.51 8.47 9.49
N ALA A 35 9.56 9.24 9.23
CA ALA A 35 9.57 10.68 9.46
C ALA A 35 8.82 11.49 8.38
N ARG A 36 8.74 10.99 7.15
CA ARG A 36 8.24 11.74 5.98
C ARG A 36 7.04 11.08 5.32
N GLU A 37 7.19 9.86 4.81
CA GLU A 37 6.15 9.17 4.03
C GLU A 37 4.95 8.78 4.91
N LEU A 38 5.20 8.24 6.11
CA LEU A 38 4.15 7.76 7.01
C LEU A 38 3.50 8.85 7.86
N LEU A 39 4.12 10.03 7.93
CA LEU A 39 3.61 11.18 8.70
C LEU A 39 2.14 11.53 8.35
N PRO A 40 1.75 11.73 7.08
CA PRO A 40 0.36 11.99 6.72
C PRO A 40 -0.59 10.82 7.03
N PHE A 41 -0.12 9.56 6.93
CA PHE A 41 -0.96 8.39 7.23
C PHE A 41 -1.23 8.28 8.73
N ARG A 42 -0.24 8.51 9.59
CA ARG A 42 -0.44 8.57 11.05
C ARG A 42 -1.48 9.64 11.42
N ALA A 43 -1.40 10.82 10.81
CA ALA A 43 -2.37 11.88 11.02
C ALA A 43 -3.79 11.49 10.54
N ALA A 44 -3.91 10.87 9.37
CA ALA A 44 -5.20 10.44 8.82
C ALA A 44 -5.85 9.31 9.65
N ILE A 45 -5.05 8.36 10.16
CA ILE A 45 -5.50 7.29 11.05
C ILE A 45 -5.99 7.90 12.37
N ALA A 46 -5.23 8.80 12.98
CA ALA A 46 -5.62 9.50 14.20
C ALA A 46 -6.90 10.34 14.02
N ALA A 47 -7.12 10.89 12.83
CA ALA A 47 -8.35 11.60 12.47
C ALA A 47 -9.55 10.68 12.19
N GLY A 48 -9.37 9.35 12.23
CA GLY A 48 -10.44 8.37 12.11
C GLY A 48 -10.81 8.01 10.67
N SER A 49 -9.85 8.10 9.73
CA SER A 49 -10.04 7.66 8.34
C SER A 49 -10.63 6.25 8.26
N LYS A 50 -11.61 6.06 7.37
CA LYS A 50 -12.43 4.83 7.32
C LYS A 50 -11.89 3.78 6.36
N SER A 51 -11.15 4.21 5.35
CA SER A 51 -10.40 3.31 4.47
C SER A 51 -8.99 3.84 4.16
N VAL A 52 -8.08 2.91 3.90
CA VAL A 52 -6.74 3.18 3.37
C VAL A 52 -6.56 2.36 2.09
N MET A 53 -6.12 3.02 1.03
CA MET A 53 -5.78 2.38 -0.24
C MET A 53 -4.27 2.17 -0.33
N SER A 54 -3.83 0.93 -0.56
CA SER A 54 -2.43 0.58 -0.77
C SER A 54 -1.97 0.86 -2.20
N ALA A 55 -0.68 1.13 -2.39
CA ALA A 55 -0.06 1.37 -3.69
C ALA A 55 0.72 0.14 -4.19
N HIS A 56 0.81 -0.02 -5.52
CA HIS A 56 1.64 -1.04 -6.14
C HIS A 56 3.12 -0.60 -6.26
N ILE A 57 3.72 -0.21 -5.14
CA ILE A 57 5.12 0.23 -5.08
C ILE A 57 5.99 -0.81 -4.37
N LEU A 58 7.22 -0.99 -4.85
CA LEU A 58 8.24 -1.77 -4.17
C LEU A 58 8.94 -0.89 -3.13
N LEU A 59 9.01 -1.37 -1.89
CA LEU A 59 9.65 -0.64 -0.79
C LEU A 59 10.70 -1.55 -0.11
N PRO A 60 11.92 -1.63 -0.66
CA PRO A 60 12.90 -2.65 -0.32
C PRO A 60 13.35 -2.66 1.14
N ALA A 61 13.31 -1.50 1.80
CA ALA A 61 13.57 -1.39 3.23
C ALA A 61 12.60 -2.22 4.10
N LEU A 62 11.39 -2.49 3.59
CA LEU A 62 10.38 -3.32 4.25
C LEU A 62 10.22 -4.68 3.57
N ASP A 63 10.07 -4.69 2.24
CA ASP A 63 9.88 -5.90 1.44
C ASP A 63 10.55 -5.73 0.08
N PRO A 64 11.70 -6.40 -0.17
CA PRO A 64 12.41 -6.30 -1.44
C PRO A 64 11.77 -7.15 -2.56
N ASP A 65 10.84 -8.05 -2.23
CA ASP A 65 10.33 -9.06 -3.15
C ASP A 65 8.90 -8.76 -3.62
N ARG A 66 8.13 -7.99 -2.85
CA ARG A 66 6.71 -7.74 -3.12
C ARG A 66 6.35 -6.26 -3.04
N PRO A 67 5.49 -5.77 -3.95
CA PRO A 67 4.92 -4.44 -3.80
C PRO A 67 4.06 -4.35 -2.54
N ALA A 68 3.86 -3.14 -2.02
CA ALA A 68 3.14 -2.88 -0.78
C ALA A 68 1.76 -3.55 -0.74
N THR A 69 0.99 -3.49 -1.84
CA THR A 69 -0.30 -4.18 -1.99
C THR A 69 -0.26 -5.69 -1.74
N LEU A 70 0.87 -6.35 -2.02
CA LEU A 70 1.02 -7.80 -1.91
C LEU A 70 1.92 -8.23 -0.75
N SER A 71 2.37 -7.29 0.08
CA SER A 71 3.31 -7.54 1.16
C SER A 71 2.60 -7.66 2.52
N PRO A 72 2.63 -8.83 3.17
CA PRO A 72 2.15 -8.97 4.54
C PRO A 72 2.93 -8.11 5.54
N ARG A 73 4.21 -7.84 5.25
CA ARG A 73 5.06 -6.97 6.09
C ARG A 73 4.55 -5.54 6.07
N ILE A 74 3.97 -5.09 4.95
CA ILE A 74 3.49 -3.72 4.79
C ILE A 74 2.02 -3.58 5.18
N LEU A 75 1.10 -4.41 4.67
CA LEU A 75 -0.33 -4.27 4.99
C LEU A 75 -0.65 -4.75 6.41
N THR A 76 -0.12 -5.90 6.82
CA THR A 76 -0.37 -6.43 8.17
C THR A 76 0.64 -5.90 9.18
N GLY A 77 1.94 -6.03 8.90
CA GLY A 77 3.00 -5.62 9.83
C GLY A 77 3.01 -4.12 10.11
N LEU A 78 3.15 -3.32 9.07
CA LEU A 78 3.22 -1.87 9.23
C LEU A 78 1.83 -1.24 9.47
N LEU A 79 0.88 -1.42 8.54
CA LEU A 79 -0.39 -0.68 8.62
C LEU A 79 -1.31 -1.20 9.75
N ARG A 80 -1.61 -2.50 9.78
CA ARG A 80 -2.53 -3.07 10.77
C ARG A 80 -1.90 -3.07 12.17
N GLN A 81 -0.68 -3.56 12.32
CA GLN A 81 -0.06 -3.77 13.64
C GLN A 81 0.66 -2.52 14.15
N GLU A 82 1.68 -2.02 13.43
CA GLU A 82 2.50 -0.92 13.95
C GLU A 82 1.76 0.42 14.00
N LEU A 83 1.01 0.76 12.95
CA LEU A 83 0.21 1.98 12.88
C LEU A 83 -1.15 1.85 13.57
N GLY A 84 -1.55 0.63 13.97
CA GLY A 84 -2.80 0.36 14.67
C GLY A 84 -4.05 0.69 13.84
N TYR A 85 -3.99 0.51 12.52
CA TYR A 85 -5.12 0.84 11.66
C TYR A 85 -6.18 -0.26 11.64
N ASP A 86 -7.34 -0.03 12.27
CA ASP A 86 -8.44 -1.01 12.33
C ASP A 86 -9.55 -0.80 11.27
N GLY A 87 -9.36 0.14 10.34
CA GLY A 87 -10.31 0.39 9.26
C GLY A 87 -10.13 -0.54 8.05
N LEU A 88 -10.81 -0.21 6.94
CA LEU A 88 -10.80 -1.02 5.72
C LEU A 88 -9.52 -0.78 4.90
N ILE A 89 -8.78 -1.84 4.59
CA ILE A 89 -7.65 -1.81 3.67
C ILE A 89 -8.14 -2.24 2.28
N VAL A 90 -8.06 -1.34 1.30
CA VAL A 90 -8.41 -1.62 -0.10
C VAL A 90 -7.15 -1.54 -0.97
N THR A 91 -7.06 -2.35 -2.02
CA THR A 91 -5.96 -2.25 -3.00
C THR A 91 -6.14 -1.03 -3.90
N ASP A 92 -5.07 -0.52 -4.52
CA ASP A 92 -5.21 0.18 -5.81
C ASP A 92 -5.72 -0.80 -6.89
N GLY A 93 -6.04 -0.30 -8.08
CA GLY A 93 -6.55 -1.13 -9.18
C GLY A 93 -5.63 -2.30 -9.51
N VAL A 94 -6.08 -3.55 -9.29
CA VAL A 94 -5.26 -4.75 -9.55
C VAL A 94 -5.05 -5.04 -11.03
N GLU A 95 -5.80 -4.37 -11.90
CA GLU A 95 -5.67 -4.35 -13.35
C GLU A 95 -4.44 -3.54 -13.82
N MET A 96 -3.90 -2.65 -12.99
CA MET A 96 -2.69 -1.87 -13.28
C MET A 96 -1.49 -2.78 -13.55
N GLU A 97 -0.62 -2.36 -14.48
CA GLU A 97 0.45 -3.21 -15.03
C GLU A 97 1.43 -3.73 -13.98
N ALA A 98 1.67 -2.98 -12.90
CA ALA A 98 2.50 -3.41 -11.78
C ALA A 98 2.06 -4.75 -11.17
N ILE A 99 0.75 -5.02 -11.16
CA ILE A 99 0.15 -6.26 -10.68
C ILE A 99 -0.21 -7.19 -11.84
N SER A 100 -0.98 -6.70 -12.82
CA SER A 100 -1.57 -7.55 -13.86
C SER A 100 -0.52 -8.22 -14.76
N LYS A 101 0.58 -7.53 -15.10
CA LYS A 101 1.66 -8.11 -15.92
C LYS A 101 2.62 -8.99 -15.12
N THR A 102 2.84 -8.69 -13.84
CA THR A 102 3.85 -9.39 -13.01
C THR A 102 3.28 -10.63 -12.32
N TYR A 103 2.04 -10.55 -11.82
CA TYR A 103 1.41 -11.60 -11.03
C TYR A 103 0.15 -12.17 -11.68
N GLY A 104 -0.52 -11.40 -12.55
CA GLY A 104 -1.88 -11.70 -13.01
C GLY A 104 -2.94 -11.22 -12.01
N ILE A 105 -4.12 -10.84 -12.49
CA ILE A 105 -5.19 -10.27 -11.67
C ILE A 105 -5.66 -11.27 -10.60
N GLU A 106 -5.83 -12.54 -10.98
CA GLU A 106 -6.36 -13.58 -10.11
C GLU A 106 -5.40 -13.88 -8.96
N ARG A 107 -4.13 -14.12 -9.29
CA ARG A 107 -3.09 -14.39 -8.29
C ARG A 107 -2.77 -13.14 -7.47
N GLY A 108 -2.71 -11.96 -8.09
CA GLY A 108 -2.53 -10.68 -7.42
C GLY A 108 -3.61 -10.44 -6.37
N SER A 109 -4.88 -10.69 -6.71
CA SER A 109 -6.01 -10.57 -5.77
C SER A 109 -5.87 -11.52 -4.58
N VAL A 110 -5.52 -12.80 -4.82
CA VAL A 110 -5.30 -13.78 -3.74
C VAL A 110 -4.14 -13.33 -2.83
N LEU A 111 -3.04 -12.86 -3.41
CA LEU A 111 -1.88 -12.39 -2.64
C LEU A 111 -2.21 -11.12 -1.84
N ALA A 112 -3.02 -10.21 -2.36
CA ALA A 112 -3.44 -9.01 -1.65
C ALA A 112 -4.30 -9.34 -0.42
N ILE A 113 -5.28 -10.24 -0.57
CA ILE A 113 -6.07 -10.74 0.58
C ILE A 113 -5.15 -11.42 1.60
N ALA A 114 -4.24 -12.28 1.14
CA ALA A 114 -3.27 -12.95 2.02
C ALA A 114 -2.30 -11.98 2.72
N ALA A 115 -2.03 -10.82 2.13
CA ALA A 115 -1.22 -9.77 2.73
C ALA A 115 -1.97 -8.96 3.80
N GLY A 116 -3.30 -8.94 3.76
CA GLY A 116 -4.15 -8.25 4.72
C GLY A 116 -5.08 -7.19 4.13
N ALA A 117 -5.28 -7.17 2.81
CA ALA A 117 -6.33 -6.36 2.20
C ALA A 117 -7.72 -6.94 2.53
N ASP A 118 -8.67 -6.04 2.82
CA ASP A 118 -10.07 -6.38 3.10
C ASP A 118 -10.94 -6.30 1.83
N ALA A 119 -10.51 -5.51 0.84
CA ALA A 119 -11.20 -5.32 -0.42
C ALA A 119 -10.22 -5.21 -1.60
N ILE A 120 -10.66 -5.69 -2.77
CA ILE A 120 -9.93 -5.60 -4.03
C ILE A 120 -10.58 -4.53 -4.90
N CYS A 121 -9.80 -3.56 -5.37
CA CYS A 121 -10.18 -2.61 -6.41
C CYS A 121 -9.78 -3.17 -7.78
N VAL A 122 -10.70 -3.14 -8.75
CA VAL A 122 -10.56 -3.67 -10.12
C VAL A 122 -10.98 -2.60 -11.13
#